data_AF-A0A961MX96-F1
#
_entry.id   AF-A0A961MX96-F1
#
_cell.length_a   1.000
_cell.length_b   1.000
_cell.length_c   1.000
_cell.angle_alpha   90.00
_cell.angle_beta   90.00
_cell.angle_gamma   90.00
#
_symmetry.space_group_name_H-M   'P 1'
#
loop_
_entity.id
_entity.type
_entity.pdbx_description
1 polymer ?
#
loop_
_entity_poly.entity_id
_entity_poly.type
_entity_poly.pdbx_seq_one_letter_code
_entity_poly.pdbx_strand_id
1 'polypeptide(L)'
;MKFRFPIVIIDEDFRSENSSGLGIRAMAQAIENEGFEVLGVTSFGDLSQFAQQQSRASAFVLSIDDEEFSPGPDLDPVVVNLRNFIEEVRWKNADVPIFVYGETKTSRH
;
A
#
# COMPACT_ATOMS: atom_id res chain seq x y z
N MET A 1 19.11 -4.14 -20.72
CA MET A 1 17.78 -3.85 -20.13
C MET A 1 18.00 -3.19 -18.78
N LYS A 2 17.30 -2.09 -18.45
CA LYS A 2 17.30 -1.57 -17.08
C LYS A 2 16.18 -2.29 -16.33
N PHE A 3 16.55 -3.15 -15.38
CA PHE A 3 15.57 -3.70 -14.43
C PHE A 3 15.11 -2.56 -13.53
N ARG A 4 13.80 -2.37 -13.44
CA ARG A 4 13.21 -1.44 -12.49
C ARG A 4 12.49 -2.23 -11.43
N PHE A 5 12.71 -1.84 -10.18
CA PHE A 5 12.14 -2.48 -9.01
C PHE A 5 11.34 -1.44 -8.22
N PRO A 6 10.11 -1.12 -8.65
CA PRO A 6 9.35 -0.02 -8.08
C PRO A 6 8.90 -0.31 -6.65
N ILE A 7 8.72 0.76 -5.88
CA ILE A 7 7.96 0.73 -4.63
C ILE A 7 6.49 0.95 -4.98
N VAL A 8 5.64 0.01 -4.59
CA VAL A 8 4.20 0.06 -4.88
C VAL A 8 3.47 0.68 -3.70
N ILE A 9 2.74 1.77 -3.94
CA ILE A 9 1.90 2.43 -2.94
C ILE A 9 0.44 2.12 -3.27
N ILE A 10 -0.30 1.66 -2.27
CA ILE A 10 -1.71 1.34 -2.37
C ILE A 10 -2.46 2.29 -1.44
N ASP A 11 -3.25 3.15 -2.04
CA ASP A 11 -4.01 4.18 -1.35
C ASP A 11 -5.21 4.57 -2.20
N GLU A 12 -6.42 4.51 -1.63
CA GLU A 12 -7.66 4.80 -2.36
C GLU A 12 -7.67 6.23 -2.92
N ASP A 13 -6.98 7.13 -2.23
CA ASP A 13 -6.86 8.54 -2.54
C ASP A 13 -5.60 8.92 -3.31
N PHE A 14 -4.82 7.94 -3.80
CA PHE A 14 -3.52 8.24 -4.39
C PHE A 14 -3.64 9.16 -5.61
N ARG A 15 -4.75 9.01 -6.36
CA ARG A 15 -5.07 9.82 -7.55
C ARG A 15 -6.05 10.95 -7.26
N SER A 16 -6.56 11.07 -6.03
CA SER A 16 -7.51 12.12 -5.67
C SER A 16 -6.76 13.43 -5.37
N GLU A 17 -7.39 14.58 -5.64
CA GLU A 17 -6.84 15.90 -5.29
C GLU A 17 -7.19 16.30 -3.84
N ASN A 18 -7.71 15.37 -3.04
CA ASN A 18 -8.11 15.66 -1.67
C ASN A 18 -6.89 15.83 -0.75
N SER A 19 -7.13 16.40 0.43
CA SER A 19 -6.08 16.63 1.43
C SER A 19 -5.53 15.33 2.00
N SER A 20 -6.34 14.27 2.06
CA SER A 20 -5.97 12.95 2.58
C SER A 20 -4.83 12.33 1.75
N GLY A 21 -4.93 12.39 0.42
CA GLY A 21 -3.89 11.94 -0.50
C GLY A 21 -2.63 12.82 -0.54
N LEU A 22 -2.57 13.98 0.15
CA LEU A 22 -1.36 14.83 0.13
C LEU A 22 -0.17 14.18 0.84
N GLY A 23 -0.41 13.50 1.97
CA GLY A 23 0.66 12.89 2.77
C GLY A 23 1.37 11.77 2.01
N ILE A 24 0.59 10.84 1.46
CA ILE A 24 1.12 9.70 0.71
C ILE A 24 1.81 10.14 -0.60
N ARG A 25 1.29 11.17 -1.28
CA ARG A 25 1.92 11.72 -2.50
C ARG A 25 3.22 12.46 -2.20
N ALA A 26 3.28 13.20 -1.09
CA ALA A 26 4.51 13.84 -0.66
C ALA A 26 5.59 12.79 -0.34
N MET A 27 5.22 11.69 0.31
CA MET A 27 6.10 10.54 0.53
C MET A 27 6.54 9.89 -0.79
N ALA A 28 5.60 9.66 -1.72
CA ALA A 28 5.90 9.14 -3.05
C ALA A 28 6.94 10.02 -3.78
N GLN A 29 6.72 11.33 -3.79
CA GLN A 29 7.63 12.29 -4.42
C GLN A 29 9.01 12.29 -3.77
N ALA A 30 9.08 12.17 -2.44
CA ALA A 30 10.34 12.08 -1.72
C ALA A 30 11.11 10.80 -2.10
N ILE A 31 10.43 9.66 -2.18
CA ILE A 31 11.00 8.38 -2.62
C ILE A 31 11.53 8.49 -4.07
N GLU A 32 10.78 9.13 -4.96
CA GLU A 32 11.21 9.36 -6.35
C GLU A 32 12.45 10.25 -6.44
N ASN A 33 12.55 11.28 -5.59
CA ASN A 33 13.71 12.17 -5.53
C ASN A 33 14.98 11.44 -5.06
N GLU A 34 14.85 10.36 -4.30
CA GLU A 34 15.95 9.46 -3.93
C GLU A 34 16.33 8.47 -5.06
N GLY A 35 15.66 8.55 -6.22
CA GLY A 35 15.97 7.77 -7.43
C GLY A 35 15.24 6.44 -7.54
N PHE A 36 14.25 6.18 -6.68
CA PHE A 36 13.38 5.02 -6.79
C PHE A 36 12.21 5.29 -7.74
N GLU A 37 11.68 4.24 -8.36
CA GLU A 37 10.41 4.34 -9.10
C GLU A 37 9.26 4.06 -8.13
N VAL A 38 8.23 4.90 -8.16
CA VAL A 38 7.01 4.70 -7.36
C VAL A 38 5.84 4.37 -8.29
N LEU A 39 5.04 3.39 -7.91
CA LEU A 39 3.81 3.03 -8.60
C LEU A 39 2.64 3.15 -7.63
N GLY A 40 1.73 4.09 -7.88
CA GLY A 40 0.51 4.23 -7.10
C GLY A 40 -0.68 3.48 -7.71
N VAL A 41 -1.37 2.71 -6.88
CA VAL A 41 -2.61 2.01 -7.20
C VAL A 41 -3.70 2.36 -6.19
N THR A 42 -4.96 2.34 -6.64
CA THR A 42 -6.11 2.83 -5.87
C THR A 42 -6.92 1.73 -5.21
N SER A 43 -6.60 0.45 -5.41
CA SER A 43 -7.35 -0.64 -4.78
C SER A 43 -6.51 -1.90 -4.55
N PHE A 44 -6.91 -2.67 -3.53
CA PHE A 44 -6.38 -4.01 -3.28
C PHE A 44 -6.76 -5.02 -4.37
N GLY A 45 -7.88 -4.81 -5.06
CA GLY A 45 -8.34 -5.69 -6.15
C GLY A 45 -7.43 -5.61 -7.39
N ASP A 46 -6.83 -4.44 -7.62
CA ASP A 46 -5.82 -4.29 -8.67
C ASP A 46 -4.54 -5.05 -8.32
N LEU A 47 -4.20 -5.18 -7.04
CA LEU A 47 -2.93 -5.76 -6.60
C LEU A 47 -2.77 -7.23 -6.90
N SER A 48 -3.80 -8.06 -6.75
CA SER A 48 -3.69 -9.48 -7.08
C SER A 48 -3.36 -9.68 -8.56
N GLN A 49 -3.92 -8.83 -9.44
CA GLN A 49 -3.55 -8.76 -10.86
C GLN A 49 -2.15 -8.15 -11.07
N PHE A 50 -1.78 -7.09 -10.36
CA PHE A 50 -0.48 -6.44 -10.48
C PHE A 50 0.68 -7.30 -9.95
N ALA A 51 0.52 -7.92 -8.79
CA ALA A 51 1.46 -8.87 -8.22
C ALA A 51 1.60 -10.11 -9.11
N GLN A 52 0.59 -10.48 -9.90
CA GLN A 52 0.71 -11.52 -10.94
C GLN A 52 1.47 -11.05 -12.17
N GLN A 53 1.30 -9.79 -12.60
CA GLN A 53 1.91 -9.27 -13.82
C GLN A 53 3.33 -8.68 -13.63
N GLN A 54 3.69 -8.25 -12.42
CA GLN A 54 4.96 -7.57 -12.12
C GLN A 54 5.60 -8.14 -10.84
N SER A 55 6.32 -9.26 -10.97
CA SER A 55 7.20 -9.84 -9.92
C SER A 55 8.40 -8.94 -9.51
N ARG A 56 8.32 -7.63 -9.74
CA ARG A 56 9.43 -6.69 -9.62
C ARG A 56 9.24 -5.64 -8.51
N ALA A 57 8.13 -5.68 -7.77
CA ALA A 57 7.97 -4.79 -6.63
C ALA A 57 9.13 -4.99 -5.62
N SER A 58 9.82 -3.91 -5.26
CA SER A 58 10.89 -3.93 -4.24
C SER A 58 10.34 -3.76 -2.83
N ALA A 59 9.20 -3.10 -2.69
CA ALA A 59 8.46 -2.94 -1.45
C ALA A 59 7.00 -2.59 -1.74
N PHE A 60 6.13 -2.80 -0.74
CA PHE A 60 4.75 -2.34 -0.74
C PHE A 60 4.54 -1.35 0.40
N VAL A 61 3.79 -0.28 0.16
CA VAL A 61 3.28 0.63 1.18
C VAL A 61 1.76 0.65 1.10
N LEU A 62 1.11 0.35 2.22
CA LEU A 62 -0.34 0.24 2.34
C LEU A 62 -0.83 1.41 3.17
N SER A 63 -1.60 2.29 2.55
CA SER A 63 -2.30 3.33 3.28
C SER A 63 -3.53 2.73 3.94
N ILE A 64 -3.74 3.04 5.22
CA ILE A 64 -4.92 2.65 5.99
C ILE A 64 -5.34 3.84 6.83
N ASP A 65 -6.60 4.23 6.70
CA ASP A 65 -7.15 5.36 7.43
C ASP A 65 -7.92 4.91 8.68
N ASP A 66 -7.93 5.78 9.70
CA ASP A 66 -8.64 5.51 10.96
C ASP A 66 -10.15 5.35 10.77
N GLU A 67 -10.71 5.94 9.71
CA GLU A 67 -12.12 5.82 9.35
C GLU A 67 -12.51 4.43 8.81
N GLU A 68 -11.51 3.63 8.41
CA GLU A 68 -11.71 2.25 7.94
C GLU A 68 -11.88 1.25 9.11
N PHE A 69 -11.62 1.68 10.34
CA PHE A 69 -11.77 0.87 11.54
C PHE A 69 -13.06 1.19 12.31
N SER A 70 -13.78 0.14 12.68
CA SER A 70 -14.99 0.25 13.50
C SER A 70 -14.65 -0.04 14.97
N PRO A 71 -15.23 0.69 15.95
CA PRO A 71 -14.98 0.45 17.38
C PRO A 71 -15.68 -0.81 17.94
N GLY A 72 -16.04 -1.77 17.08
CA GLY A 72 -16.76 -2.99 17.43
C GLY A 72 -15.85 -4.19 17.70
N PRO A 73 -16.39 -5.30 18.25
CA PRO A 73 -15.64 -6.55 18.42
C PRO A 73 -15.44 -7.30 17.10
N ASP A 74 -16.14 -6.88 16.04
CA ASP A 74 -16.11 -7.51 14.73
C ASP A 74 -14.87 -7.07 13.94
N LEU A 75 -14.32 -7.99 13.15
CA LEU A 75 -13.13 -7.73 12.37
C LEU A 75 -13.48 -6.88 11.13
N ASP A 76 -12.87 -5.70 11.02
CA ASP A 76 -13.19 -4.78 9.93
C ASP A 76 -12.83 -5.36 8.55
N PRO A 77 -13.63 -5.04 7.50
CA PRO A 77 -13.33 -5.45 6.14
C PRO A 77 -11.92 -5.07 5.68
N VAL A 78 -11.39 -3.92 6.13
CA VAL A 78 -10.03 -3.47 5.82
C VAL A 78 -8.97 -4.45 6.33
N VAL A 79 -9.18 -5.03 7.51
CA VAL A 79 -8.26 -6.02 8.11
C VAL A 79 -8.32 -7.34 7.32
N VAL A 80 -9.51 -7.76 6.87
CA VAL A 80 -9.64 -8.96 6.02
C VAL A 80 -8.90 -8.75 4.70
N ASN A 81 -9.11 -7.61 4.04
CA ASN A 81 -8.47 -7.26 2.77
C ASN A 81 -6.95 -7.21 2.91
N LEU A 82 -6.45 -6.58 3.99
CA LEU A 82 -5.03 -6.52 4.31
C LEU A 82 -4.42 -7.91 4.50
N ARG A 83 -5.08 -8.81 5.25
CA ARG A 83 -4.60 -10.18 5.47
C ARG A 83 -4.51 -10.95 4.16
N ASN A 84 -5.57 -10.91 3.35
CA ASN A 84 -5.59 -11.58 2.05
C ASN A 84 -4.45 -11.07 1.15
N PHE A 85 -4.23 -9.75 1.12
CA PHE A 85 -3.13 -9.16 0.36
C PHE A 85 -1.76 -9.63 0.85
N ILE A 86 -1.51 -9.60 2.16
CA ILE A 86 -0.24 -10.06 2.74
C ILE A 86 -0.01 -11.53 2.42
N GLU A 87 -1.04 -12.39 2.54
CA GLU A 87 -0.94 -13.81 2.20
C GLU A 87 -0.55 -14.01 0.73
N GLU A 88 -1.19 -13.31 -0.20
CA GLU A 88 -0.86 -13.39 -1.63
C GLU A 88 0.57 -12.92 -1.94
N VAL A 89 1.00 -11.82 -1.32
CA VAL A 89 2.35 -11.29 -1.51
C VAL A 89 3.39 -12.24 -0.93
N ARG A 90 3.17 -12.73 0.29
CA ARG A 90 4.08 -13.66 0.98
C ARG A 90 4.17 -15.01 0.29
N TRP A 91 3.08 -15.47 -0.31
CA TRP A 91 3.07 -16.67 -1.14
C TRP A 91 4.05 -16.57 -2.32
N LYS A 92 4.24 -15.36 -2.88
CA LYS A 92 5.16 -15.14 -4.00
C LYS A 92 6.58 -14.76 -3.57
N ASN A 93 6.69 -13.91 -2.56
CA ASN A 93 7.96 -13.45 -2.02
C ASN A 93 7.83 -13.21 -0.52
N ALA A 94 8.37 -14.15 0.28
CA ALA A 94 8.33 -14.07 1.73
C ALA A 94 9.11 -12.87 2.29
N ASP A 95 10.09 -12.36 1.54
CA ASP A 95 11.07 -11.37 2.02
C ASP A 95 10.75 -9.94 1.57
N VAL A 96 9.76 -9.73 0.70
CA VAL A 96 9.45 -8.37 0.22
C VAL A 96 8.97 -7.48 1.37
N PRO A 97 9.56 -6.31 1.60
CA PRO A 97 9.07 -5.39 2.63
C PRO A 97 7.63 -4.95 2.36
N ILE A 98 6.81 -4.95 3.42
CA ILE A 98 5.45 -4.42 3.41
C ILE A 98 5.38 -3.42 4.57
N PHE A 99 5.11 -2.16 4.25
CA PHE A 99 4.95 -1.07 5.20
C PHE A 99 3.48 -0.69 5.28
N VAL A 100 3.02 -0.39 6.49
CA VAL A 100 1.71 0.22 6.71
C VAL A 100 1.93 1.70 6.97
N TYR A 101 1.31 2.54 6.15
CA TYR A 101 1.20 3.98 6.33
C TYR A 101 -0.17 4.22 6.93
N GLY A 102 -0.21 4.69 8.18
CA GLY A 102 -1.46 5.01 8.86
C GLY A 102 -1.35 6.36 9.56
N GLU A 103 -2.49 6.95 9.87
CA GLU A 103 -2.56 8.17 10.65
C GLU A 103 -2.29 7.94 12.15
N THR A 104 -2.28 9.02 12.93
CA THR A 104 -1.79 8.99 14.31
C THR A 104 -2.63 8.11 15.25
N LYS A 105 -3.92 7.83 14.95
CA LYS A 105 -4.73 6.94 15.79
C LYS A 105 -4.73 5.48 15.32
N THR A 106 -4.08 5.16 14.19
CA THR A 106 -4.00 3.79 13.66
C THR A 106 -3.07 2.93 14.52
N SER A 107 -2.11 3.58 15.20
CA SER A 107 -1.22 2.94 16.19
C SER A 107 -1.86 2.64 17.55
N ARG A 108 -3.09 3.08 17.80
CA ARG A 108 -3.79 2.93 19.10
C ARG A 108 -4.87 1.85 19.10
N HIS A 109 -5.17 1.26 17.94
CA HIS A 109 -6.15 0.18 17.78
C HIS A 109 -5.47 -1.19 17.71
#